data_AF-A0A7R9LMQ8-F1
#
_entry.id   AF-A0A7R9LMQ8-F1
#
_cell.length_a   1.000
_cell.length_b   1.000
_cell.length_c   1.000
_cell.angle_alpha   90.00
_cell.angle_beta   90.00
_cell.angle_gamma   90.00
#
_symmetry.space_group_name_H-M   'P 1'
#
loop_
_entity.id
_entity.type
_entity.pdbx_description
1 polymer ?
#
loop_
_entity_poly.entity_id
_entity_poly.type
_entity_poly.pdbx_seq_one_letter_code
_entity_poly.pdbx_strand_id
1 'polypeptide(L)'
;MTRKADLEKHSIRRVTFIVCDKYRFPRYFTYRFRSGYVEDTIYRHFDPALAFHLEINRLRNYDLEAIPTASQKMHLYLGKAKVMAPGQQVTDFRFFVRTIIRHSDLITKEASYEFLQNEGERLLLEAMDELEVAFTHSLGPKTDCNHIFLNFVPKILMDPSK
;
A
#
# COMPACT_ATOMS: atom_id res chain seq x y z
N MET A 1 -28.60 -7.46 -17.24
CA MET A 1 -27.90 -8.73 -16.89
C MET A 1 -26.54 -8.39 -16.32
N THR A 2 -26.30 -8.69 -15.05
CA THR A 2 -25.03 -8.44 -14.38
C THR A 2 -24.00 -9.46 -14.88
N ARG A 3 -22.94 -8.99 -15.56
CA ARG A 3 -21.82 -9.82 -16.07
C ARG A 3 -21.05 -10.59 -14.98
N LYS A 4 -21.43 -10.44 -13.72
CA LYS A 4 -20.89 -11.15 -12.55
C LYS A 4 -20.97 -12.67 -12.72
N ALA A 5 -22.14 -13.20 -13.11
CA ALA A 5 -22.34 -14.64 -13.26
C ALA A 5 -21.40 -15.25 -14.31
N ASP A 6 -21.12 -14.52 -15.38
CA ASP A 6 -20.19 -14.95 -16.43
C ASP A 6 -18.74 -15.01 -15.91
N LEU A 7 -18.31 -14.03 -15.10
CA LEU A 7 -16.98 -14.04 -14.49
C LEU A 7 -16.80 -15.21 -13.51
N GLU A 8 -17.83 -15.52 -12.72
CA GLU A 8 -17.86 -16.67 -11.80
C GLU A 8 -17.80 -18.00 -12.56
N LYS A 9 -18.60 -18.14 -13.62
CA LYS A 9 -18.61 -19.32 -14.50
C LYS A 9 -17.21 -19.63 -15.07
N HIS A 10 -16.42 -18.60 -15.38
CA HIS A 10 -15.07 -18.76 -15.94
C HIS A 10 -13.95 -18.73 -14.87
N SER A 11 -14.29 -18.82 -13.57
CA SER A 11 -13.32 -18.85 -12.46
C SER A 11 -12.35 -17.65 -12.44
N ILE A 12 -12.80 -16.47 -12.86
CA ILE A 12 -11.97 -15.26 -12.89
C ILE A 12 -11.74 -14.72 -11.47
N ARG A 13 -10.56 -14.95 -10.89
CA ARG A 13 -10.27 -14.51 -9.51
C ARG A 13 -10.25 -12.99 -9.33
N ARG A 14 -9.84 -12.26 -10.38
CA ARG A 14 -9.55 -10.84 -10.36
C ARG A 14 -9.72 -10.25 -11.76
N VAL A 15 -10.30 -9.05 -11.82
CA VAL A 15 -10.29 -8.18 -13.01
C VAL A 15 -9.69 -6.86 -12.61
N THR A 16 -8.77 -6.32 -13.41
CA THR A 16 -8.13 -5.04 -13.15
C THR A 16 -8.22 -4.16 -14.37
N PHE A 17 -8.75 -2.96 -14.18
CA PHE A 17 -8.79 -1.92 -15.19
C PHE A 17 -7.63 -0.97 -14.97
N ILE A 18 -6.90 -0.68 -16.04
CA ILE A 18 -5.78 0.24 -16.04
C ILE A 18 -6.18 1.45 -16.89
N VAL A 19 -6.17 2.62 -16.27
CA VAL A 19 -6.43 3.89 -16.95
C VAL A 19 -5.09 4.60 -17.12
N CYS A 20 -4.63 4.64 -18.37
CA CYS A 20 -3.42 5.34 -18.77
C CYS A 20 -3.81 6.73 -19.31
N ASP A 21 -3.19 7.78 -18.77
CA ASP A 21 -3.35 9.15 -19.23
C ASP A 21 -1.95 9.68 -19.60
N LYS A 22 -1.88 10.56 -20.59
CA LYS A 22 -0.61 11.11 -21.05
C LYS A 22 -0.04 11.95 -19.91
N TYR A 23 1.23 11.70 -19.55
CA TYR A 23 1.94 12.39 -18.46
C TYR A 23 1.47 12.08 -17.03
N ARG A 24 0.59 11.10 -16.81
CA ARG A 24 0.20 10.67 -15.46
C ARG A 24 0.54 9.20 -15.22
N PHE A 25 0.79 8.87 -13.96
CA PHE A 25 1.01 7.48 -13.57
C PHE A 25 -0.27 6.64 -13.79
N PRO A 26 -0.16 5.39 -14.29
CA PRO A 26 -1.34 4.56 -14.56
C PRO A 26 -2.18 4.33 -13.31
N ARG A 27 -3.50 4.47 -13.44
CA ARG A 27 -4.44 4.22 -12.35
C ARG A 27 -5.01 2.81 -12.46
N TYR A 28 -4.84 2.03 -11.41
CA TYR A 28 -5.34 0.65 -11.31
C TYR A 28 -6.60 0.57 -10.46
N PHE A 29 -7.60 -0.15 -10.96
CA PHE A 29 -8.86 -0.44 -10.28
C PHE A 29 -9.10 -1.95 -10.31
N THR A 30 -9.08 -2.59 -9.14
CA THR A 30 -9.07 -4.05 -9.03
C THR A 30 -10.35 -4.56 -8.40
N TYR A 31 -10.95 -5.57 -9.01
CA TYR A 31 -12.20 -6.20 -8.59
C TYR A 31 -11.94 -7.69 -8.35
N ARG A 32 -12.22 -8.18 -7.14
CA ARG A 32 -11.88 -9.56 -6.74
C ARG A 32 -13.11 -10.43 -6.53
N PHE A 33 -13.01 -11.69 -6.94
CA PHE A 33 -14.06 -12.70 -6.72
C PHE A 33 -14.48 -12.82 -5.25
N ARG A 34 -13.51 -12.82 -4.32
CA ARG A 34 -13.77 -12.95 -2.87
C ARG A 34 -14.69 -11.87 -2.29
N SER A 35 -14.75 -10.72 -2.96
CA SER A 35 -15.56 -9.55 -2.57
C SER A 35 -16.77 -9.39 -3.49
N GLY A 36 -17.16 -10.44 -4.23
CA GLY A 36 -18.27 -10.41 -5.18
C GLY A 36 -18.04 -9.47 -6.37
N TYR A 37 -16.77 -9.25 -6.74
CA TYR A 37 -16.34 -8.25 -7.74
C TYR A 37 -16.74 -6.81 -7.40
N VAL A 38 -16.78 -6.47 -6.12
CA VAL A 38 -16.71 -5.06 -5.66
C VAL A 38 -15.26 -4.58 -5.75
N GLU A 39 -15.07 -3.29 -6.02
CA GLU A 39 -13.73 -2.70 -6.09
C GLU A 39 -12.98 -2.86 -4.77
N ASP A 40 -11.73 -3.28 -4.87
CA ASP A 40 -10.82 -3.44 -3.76
C ASP A 40 -9.97 -2.18 -3.58
N THR A 41 -10.53 -1.21 -2.87
CA THR A 41 -9.94 0.12 -2.67
C THR A 41 -8.60 0.09 -1.93
N ILE A 42 -8.35 -0.96 -1.15
CA ILE A 42 -7.09 -1.18 -0.43
C ILE A 42 -5.90 -1.27 -1.38
N TYR A 43 -6.07 -1.84 -2.57
CA TYR A 43 -5.00 -1.96 -3.58
C TYR A 43 -5.20 -1.01 -4.75
N ARG A 44 -5.93 0.10 -4.56
CA ARG A 44 -6.15 1.10 -5.60
C ARG A 44 -4.82 1.73 -6.02
N HIS A 45 -4.69 2.01 -7.32
CA HIS A 45 -3.47 2.57 -7.93
C HIS A 45 -2.22 1.70 -7.80
N PHE A 46 -2.42 0.41 -7.50
CA PHE A 46 -1.34 -0.54 -7.40
C PHE A 46 -1.50 -1.70 -8.39
N ASP A 47 -0.37 -2.15 -8.94
CA ASP A 47 -0.35 -3.37 -9.75
C ASP A 47 -0.66 -4.58 -8.86
N PRO A 48 -1.77 -5.30 -9.11
CA PRO A 48 -2.15 -6.44 -8.30
C PRO A 48 -1.18 -7.62 -8.35
N ALA A 49 -0.30 -7.69 -9.35
CA ALA A 49 0.78 -8.68 -9.38
C ALA A 49 1.85 -8.38 -8.34
N LEU A 50 2.12 -7.10 -8.07
CA LEU A 50 3.12 -6.66 -7.10
C LEU A 50 2.54 -6.50 -5.69
N ALA A 51 1.21 -6.52 -5.55
CA ALA A 51 0.49 -6.10 -4.32
C ALA A 51 0.96 -6.83 -3.04
N PHE A 52 1.47 -8.05 -3.19
CA PHE A 52 2.00 -8.83 -2.08
C PHE A 52 3.22 -8.17 -1.43
N HIS A 53 4.00 -7.38 -2.15
CA HIS A 53 5.15 -6.65 -1.61
C HIS A 53 4.76 -5.59 -0.57
N LEU A 54 3.50 -5.13 -0.56
CA LEU A 54 3.02 -4.25 0.50
C LEU A 54 2.73 -4.99 1.80
N GLU A 55 2.70 -6.33 1.82
CA GLU A 55 2.46 -7.15 3.01
C GLU A 55 1.20 -6.74 3.82
N ILE A 56 0.15 -6.28 3.15
CA ILE A 56 -1.11 -5.86 3.79
C ILE A 56 -1.72 -6.96 4.66
N ASN A 57 -1.46 -8.23 4.36
CA ASN A 57 -1.91 -9.37 5.17
C ASN A 57 -1.42 -9.30 6.63
N ARG A 58 -0.29 -8.63 6.91
CA ARG A 58 0.21 -8.42 8.28
C ARG A 58 -0.66 -7.47 9.10
N LEU A 59 -1.50 -6.68 8.44
CA LEU A 59 -2.45 -5.75 9.07
C LEU A 59 -3.84 -6.36 9.30
N ARG A 60 -4.01 -7.68 9.17
CA ARG A 60 -5.32 -8.38 9.28
C ARG A 60 -6.09 -8.13 10.58
N ASN A 61 -5.41 -7.70 11.64
CA ASN A 61 -5.99 -7.39 12.94
C ASN A 61 -6.70 -6.01 12.97
N TYR A 62 -6.57 -5.23 11.89
CA TYR A 62 -7.18 -3.93 11.72
C TYR A 62 -8.22 -3.98 10.60
N ASP A 63 -9.27 -3.18 10.75
CA ASP A 63 -10.13 -2.74 9.66
C ASP A 63 -9.46 -1.53 9.00
N LEU A 64 -9.06 -1.71 7.75
CA LEU A 64 -8.27 -0.73 7.01
C LEU A 64 -9.15 0.18 6.17
N GLU A 65 -8.80 1.46 6.20
CA GLU A 65 -9.33 2.51 5.33
C GLU A 65 -8.16 3.13 4.57
N ALA A 66 -8.19 3.07 3.24
CA ALA A 66 -7.16 3.67 2.40
C ALA A 66 -7.32 5.19 2.39
N ILE A 67 -6.27 5.92 2.77
CA ILE A 67 -6.25 7.38 2.77
C ILE A 67 -5.59 7.85 1.46
N PRO A 68 -6.22 8.76 0.69
CA PRO A 68 -5.61 9.32 -0.50
C PRO A 68 -4.30 10.05 -0.18
N THR A 69 -3.27 9.81 -0.97
CA THR A 69 -1.95 10.43 -0.89
C THR A 69 -1.69 11.29 -2.11
N ALA A 70 -0.79 12.27 -2.00
CA ALA A 70 -0.35 13.05 -3.15
C ALA A 70 0.51 12.19 -4.10
N SER A 71 1.30 11.29 -3.54
CA SER A 71 2.13 10.34 -4.27
C SER A 71 1.48 8.97 -4.44
N GLN A 72 1.29 8.53 -5.69
CA GLN A 72 0.81 7.16 -5.98
C GLN A 72 1.82 6.05 -5.60
N LYS A 73 3.05 6.41 -5.19
CA LYS A 73 4.03 5.47 -4.64
C LYS A 73 3.80 5.20 -3.15
N MET A 74 3.04 6.06 -2.47
CA MET A 74 2.74 5.95 -1.05
C MET A 74 1.36 5.35 -0.84
N HIS A 75 1.31 4.27 -0.09
CA HIS A 75 0.07 3.65 0.33
C HIS A 75 -0.13 3.88 1.82
N LEU A 76 -1.04 4.79 2.14
CA LEU A 76 -1.39 5.15 3.50
C LEU A 76 -2.73 4.51 3.89
N TYR A 77 -2.76 3.90 5.06
CA TYR A 77 -3.96 3.28 5.61
C TYR A 77 -4.21 3.76 7.03
N LEU A 78 -5.46 4.11 7.34
CA LEU A 78 -5.94 4.20 8.71
C LEU A 78 -6.44 2.81 9.13
N GLY A 79 -5.82 2.23 10.14
CA GLY A 79 -6.24 0.97 10.75
C GLY A 79 -7.02 1.21 12.04
N LYS A 80 -8.19 0.59 12.14
CA LYS A 80 -9.02 0.54 13.35
C LYS A 80 -8.91 -0.87 13.92
N ALA A 81 -8.44 -1.04 15.15
CA ALA A 81 -8.27 -2.38 15.70
C ALA A 81 -9.61 -3.13 15.77
N LYS A 82 -9.60 -4.39 15.34
CA LYS A 82 -10.81 -5.23 15.41
C LYS A 82 -11.13 -5.53 16.86
N VAL A 83 -12.39 -5.28 17.24
CA VAL A 83 -12.87 -5.53 18.59
C VAL A 83 -13.14 -7.02 18.77
N MET A 84 -12.70 -7.59 19.89
CA MET A 84 -12.92 -9.01 20.21
C MET A 84 -14.30 -9.27 20.84
N ALA A 85 -14.92 -8.28 21.48
CA ALA A 85 -16.21 -8.40 22.16
C ALA A 85 -17.24 -7.37 21.65
N PRO A 86 -18.50 -7.76 21.41
CA PRO A 86 -19.56 -6.82 21.04
C PRO A 86 -19.75 -5.74 22.12
N GLY A 87 -19.73 -4.47 21.73
CA GLY A 87 -19.99 -3.33 22.62
C GLY A 87 -18.75 -2.64 23.21
N GLN A 88 -17.55 -3.18 23.01
CA GLN A 88 -16.32 -2.50 23.40
C GLN A 88 -15.95 -1.42 22.36
N GLN A 89 -15.60 -0.23 22.84
CA GLN A 89 -15.15 0.86 21.97
C GLN A 89 -13.74 0.56 21.42
N VAL A 90 -13.53 0.86 20.14
CA VAL A 90 -12.20 0.81 19.53
C VAL A 90 -11.38 1.97 20.09
N THR A 91 -10.25 1.64 20.71
CA THR A 91 -9.30 2.64 21.23
C THR A 91 -8.01 2.68 20.43
N ASP A 92 -7.61 1.57 19.80
CA ASP A 92 -6.38 1.46 19.01
C ASP A 92 -6.66 1.85 17.55
N PHE A 93 -6.10 3.00 17.17
CA PHE A 93 -6.10 3.55 15.82
C PHE A 93 -4.66 3.80 15.40
N ARG A 94 -4.29 3.43 14.17
CA ARG A 94 -2.93 3.66 13.67
C ARG A 94 -2.92 4.04 12.21
N PHE A 95 -1.98 4.87 11.82
CA PHE A 95 -1.59 5.05 10.44
C PHE A 95 -0.51 4.06 10.05
N PHE A 96 -0.71 3.41 8.91
CA PHE A 96 0.26 2.53 8.27
C PHE A 96 0.64 3.11 6.92
N VAL A 97 1.87 3.59 6.79
CA VAL A 97 2.45 3.96 5.48
C VAL A 97 3.24 2.78 4.96
N ARG A 98 3.01 2.40 3.70
CA ARG A 98 3.68 1.29 3.04
C ARG A 98 4.13 1.71 1.65
N THR A 99 5.39 1.46 1.32
CA THR A 99 5.94 1.76 0.00
C THR A 99 6.94 0.71 -0.44
N ILE A 100 7.14 0.64 -1.76
CA ILE A 100 8.03 -0.33 -2.40
C ILE A 100 9.08 0.44 -3.20
N ILE A 101 10.33 0.18 -2.85
CA ILE A 101 11.51 0.71 -3.52
C ILE A 101 11.87 -0.25 -4.63
N ARG A 102 11.89 0.27 -5.85
CA ARG A 102 12.29 -0.45 -7.06
C ARG A 102 13.52 0.21 -7.62
N HIS A 103 14.40 -0.59 -8.19
CA HIS A 103 15.54 -0.10 -8.96
C HIS A 103 15.00 0.45 -10.29
N SER A 104 15.47 1.62 -10.73
CA SER A 104 15.37 1.97 -12.15
C SER A 104 16.33 1.06 -12.91
N ASP A 105 15.93 0.48 -14.04
CA ASP A 105 16.57 -0.68 -14.68
C ASP A 105 18.07 -0.53 -15.10
N LEU A 106 18.79 0.54 -14.73
CA LEU A 106 20.18 0.82 -15.13
C LEU A 106 21.04 1.47 -14.03
N ILE A 107 21.53 0.71 -13.05
CA ILE A 107 22.64 1.16 -12.18
C ILE A 107 23.64 0.01 -11.99
N THR A 108 24.93 0.33 -12.10
CA THR A 108 26.08 -0.58 -11.96
C THR A 108 26.27 -1.07 -10.52
N LYS A 109 27.04 -2.16 -10.34
CA LYS A 109 27.30 -2.82 -9.04
C LYS A 109 27.86 -1.88 -7.97
N GLU A 110 28.62 -0.86 -8.36
CA GLU A 110 29.29 0.05 -7.41
C GLU A 110 28.37 1.14 -6.84
N ALA A 111 27.25 1.44 -7.50
CA ALA A 111 26.32 2.49 -7.06
C ALA A 111 25.15 1.96 -6.22
N SER A 112 25.18 0.68 -5.79
CA SER A 112 24.01 0.03 -5.17
C SER A 112 23.72 0.44 -3.73
N TYR A 113 24.74 0.67 -2.88
CA TYR A 113 24.50 1.02 -1.47
C TYR A 113 24.05 2.48 -1.32
N GLU A 114 24.84 3.41 -1.84
CA GLU A 114 24.55 4.84 -1.77
C GLU A 114 23.21 5.17 -2.43
N PHE A 115 22.88 4.52 -3.55
CA PHE A 115 21.55 4.63 -4.16
C PHE A 115 20.44 4.15 -3.21
N LEU A 116 20.58 2.98 -2.58
CA LEU A 116 19.56 2.50 -1.65
C LEU A 116 19.41 3.42 -0.44
N GLN A 117 20.51 3.91 0.10
CA GLN A 117 20.48 4.83 1.22
C GLN A 117 19.74 6.11 0.81
N ASN A 118 20.13 6.74 -0.29
CA ASN A 118 19.50 7.97 -0.80
C ASN A 118 18.02 7.77 -1.13
N GLU A 119 17.66 6.66 -1.79
CA GLU A 119 16.26 6.35 -2.10
C GLU A 119 15.45 6.00 -0.84
N GLY A 120 16.07 5.32 0.12
CA GLY A 120 15.48 5.00 1.41
C GLY A 120 15.18 6.26 2.21
N GLU A 121 16.15 7.16 2.33
CA GLU A 121 16.00 8.47 2.99
C GLU A 121 14.92 9.31 2.29
N ARG A 122 14.98 9.40 0.95
CA ARG A 122 13.99 10.15 0.15
C ARG A 122 12.56 9.65 0.37
N LEU A 123 12.33 8.33 0.31
CA LEU A 123 10.99 7.77 0.54
C LEU A 123 10.57 7.83 2.00
N LEU A 124 11.50 7.78 2.95
CA LEU A 124 11.18 7.97 4.36
C LEU A 124 10.66 9.39 4.61
N LEU A 125 11.31 10.42 4.05
CA LEU A 125 10.84 11.80 4.13
C LEU A 125 9.46 11.96 3.47
N GLU A 126 9.28 11.44 2.26
CA GLU A 126 7.99 11.47 1.56
C GLU A 126 6.89 10.74 2.37
N ALA A 127 7.22 9.66 3.07
CA ALA A 127 6.28 8.96 3.97
C ALA A 127 5.95 9.79 5.22
N MET A 128 6.89 10.57 5.74
CA MET A 128 6.66 11.48 6.87
C MET A 128 5.76 12.65 6.47
N ASP A 129 5.96 13.22 5.28
CA ASP A 129 5.11 14.30 4.75
C ASP A 129 3.66 13.83 4.58
N GLU A 130 3.44 12.65 3.98
CA GLU A 130 2.10 12.07 3.83
C GLU A 130 1.47 11.75 5.20
N LEU A 131 2.27 11.35 6.19
CA LEU A 131 1.79 11.11 7.55
C LEU A 131 1.41 12.42 8.27
N GLU A 132 2.15 13.51 8.06
CA GLU A 132 1.80 14.83 8.56
C GLU A 132 0.44 15.28 8.03
N VAL A 133 0.22 15.12 6.72
CA VAL A 133 -1.09 15.38 6.10
C VAL A 133 -2.16 14.44 6.66
N ALA A 134 -1.85 13.16 6.90
CA ALA A 134 -2.77 12.19 7.46
C ALA A 134 -3.30 12.59 8.85
N PHE A 135 -2.51 13.29 9.67
CA PHE A 135 -2.95 13.76 10.98
C PHE A 135 -4.10 14.78 10.94
N THR A 136 -4.36 15.39 9.77
CA THR A 136 -5.54 16.24 9.56
C THR A 136 -6.85 15.44 9.49
N HIS A 137 -6.78 14.11 9.35
CA HIS A 137 -7.93 13.24 9.42
C HIS A 137 -8.63 13.34 10.78
N SER A 138 -9.97 13.19 10.81
CA SER A 138 -10.78 13.34 12.05
C SER A 138 -10.35 12.41 13.20
N LEU A 139 -9.77 11.26 12.87
CA LEU A 139 -9.24 10.28 13.82
C LEU A 139 -7.73 10.41 14.07
N GLY A 140 -7.03 11.31 13.38
CA GLY A 140 -5.59 11.53 13.51
C GLY A 140 -5.14 11.74 14.96
N PRO A 141 -5.80 12.61 15.75
CA PRO A 141 -5.45 12.82 17.17
C PRO A 141 -5.62 11.60 18.08
N LYS A 142 -6.33 10.55 17.62
CA LYS A 142 -6.51 9.29 18.36
C LYS A 142 -5.51 8.22 17.94
N THR A 143 -4.67 8.49 16.94
CA THR A 143 -3.71 7.51 16.48
C THR A 143 -2.48 7.45 17.38
N ASP A 144 -2.00 6.24 17.63
CA ASP A 144 -0.75 5.96 18.33
C ASP A 144 0.05 4.90 17.58
N CYS A 145 1.33 4.73 17.93
CA CYS A 145 2.17 3.66 17.38
C CYS A 145 2.14 3.52 15.84
N ASN A 146 2.10 4.65 15.12
CA ASN A 146 2.08 4.68 13.65
C ASN A 146 3.30 3.97 13.07
N HIS A 147 3.15 3.41 11.87
CA HIS A 147 4.14 2.49 11.31
C HIS A 147 4.45 2.79 9.84
N ILE A 148 5.73 2.98 9.55
CA ILE A 148 6.27 3.12 8.18
C ILE A 148 6.91 1.79 7.77
N PHE A 149 6.54 1.29 6.60
CA PHE A 149 7.09 0.08 5.99
C PHE A 149 7.70 0.41 4.64
N LEU A 150 9.01 0.16 4.51
CA LEU A 150 9.75 0.30 3.26
C LEU A 150 10.17 -1.09 2.77
N ASN A 151 9.75 -1.46 1.55
CA ASN A 151 10.16 -2.74 0.95
C ASN A 151 11.14 -2.53 -0.20
N PHE A 152 12.39 -2.89 0.01
CA PHE A 152 13.43 -2.90 -1.01
C PHE A 152 13.36 -4.19 -1.82
N VAL A 153 12.80 -4.12 -3.03
CA VAL A 153 12.70 -5.26 -3.94
C VAL A 153 14.01 -5.64 -4.66
N PRO A 154 14.93 -4.71 -4.98
CA PRO A 154 16.17 -5.06 -5.67
C PRO A 154 17.03 -6.04 -4.87
N LYS A 155 17.59 -7.04 -5.55
CA LYS A 155 18.56 -7.96 -4.96
C LYS A 155 19.92 -7.29 -4.92
N ILE A 156 20.44 -7.06 -3.72
CA ILE A 156 21.71 -6.36 -3.53
C ILE A 156 22.60 -7.19 -2.61
N LEU A 157 23.88 -7.24 -2.94
CA LEU A 157 24.92 -7.80 -2.08
C LEU A 157 25.34 -6.71 -1.09
N MET A 158 24.94 -6.87 0.16
CA MET A 158 25.36 -6.02 1.27
C MET A 158 25.96 -6.89 2.37
N ASP A 159 26.98 -6.36 3.03
CA ASP A 159 27.48 -6.93 4.28
C ASP A 159 26.69 -6.29 5.43
N PRO A 160 25.89 -7.05 6.21
CA PRO A 160 25.11 -6.50 7.31
C PRO A 160 25.96 -5.86 8.43
N SER A 161 27.28 -6.12 8.43
CA SER A 161 28.21 -5.66 9.46
C SER A 161 28.97 -4.40 9.08
N LYS A 162 28.80 -3.90 7.85
CA LYS A 162 29.35 -2.62 7.36
C LYS A 162 28.23 -1.60 7.18
#